data_AF-A0A0C9QNB6-F1
#
_entry.id   AF-A0A0C9QNB6-F1
#
_cell.length_a   1.000
_cell.length_b   1.000
_cell.length_c   1.000
_cell.angle_alpha   90.00
_cell.angle_beta   90.00
_cell.angle_gamma   90.00
#
_symmetry.space_group_name_H-M   'P 1'
#
loop_
_entity.id
_entity.type
_entity.pdbx_description
1 polymer ?
#
loop_
_entity_poly.entity_id
_entity_poly.type
_entity_poly.pdbx_seq_one_letter_code
_entity_poly.pdbx_strand_id
1 'polypeptide(L)'
;MAKLFKACSGFNIYTNILKPRFEVVTLQNRGAKKLNPPPKKRHPLWFLKQERVLSKDDLTKENTSFIQEVIESRYGKADPQSGSYSPLKVPPIEPSTEWSPQSRRTGVIARKLGIYPMWTSDGKKVLTTLLHVCDNHVIKYISPEEWKPLIQPSAKTIIPYKKKGCLLVGADSVDPQRFTKQYCGLFTDAGVMPKRLICRFMVTPDAALQPGTPLNAAHYRVGDVVDIRAKTMDRGFQGVMKRWGFHGMPATHGVTKTHRRPGNIGSGGTKARVMPGTKLPGHMGNRYRTFRGVKILRVDHKHNVLWVLGQALPGETNSLLVMYDTLLHGRRIREKGNAPPFPTYVPGDEPLPDVVWDEKMHPFDAPTIEFEVPDKK
;
A
#
# COMPACT_ATOMS: atom_id res chain seq x y z
N MET A 1 -7.39 -32.86 38.65
CA MET A 1 -7.26 -33.00 37.17
C MET A 1 -8.55 -32.74 36.39
N ALA A 2 -9.75 -33.08 36.89
CA ALA A 2 -11.01 -32.86 36.15
C ALA A 2 -11.62 -31.43 36.21
N LYS A 3 -11.04 -30.50 36.98
CA LYS A 3 -11.52 -29.10 37.08
C LYS A 3 -10.79 -28.10 36.16
N LEU A 4 -9.69 -28.51 35.52
CA LEU A 4 -8.95 -27.66 34.58
C LEU A 4 -9.49 -27.73 33.14
N PHE A 5 -10.19 -28.81 32.78
CA PHE A 5 -10.73 -29.00 31.43
C PHE A 5 -12.06 -28.28 31.17
N LYS A 6 -12.76 -27.79 32.20
CA LYS A 6 -14.05 -27.10 32.04
C LYS A 6 -13.93 -25.60 31.74
N ALA A 7 -12.73 -25.03 31.80
CA ALA A 7 -12.46 -23.63 31.44
C ALA A 7 -12.15 -23.43 29.95
N CYS A 8 -11.97 -24.51 29.18
CA CYS A 8 -11.54 -24.43 27.78
C CYS A 8 -12.69 -24.53 26.76
N SER A 9 -13.94 -24.67 27.18
CA SER A 9 -15.12 -24.68 26.28
C SER A 9 -15.60 -23.28 25.88
N GLY A 10 -15.10 -22.21 26.53
CA GLY A 10 -15.46 -20.82 26.26
C GLY A 10 -14.65 -20.12 25.16
N PHE A 11 -13.64 -20.77 24.58
CA PHE A 11 -12.77 -20.19 23.55
C PHE A 11 -13.25 -20.45 22.10
N ASN A 12 -14.53 -20.78 21.91
CA ASN A 12 -15.15 -20.96 20.60
C ASN A 12 -15.62 -19.64 19.93
N ILE A 13 -15.06 -18.49 20.34
CA ILE A 13 -15.29 -17.22 19.65
C ILE A 13 -14.46 -17.13 18.36
N TYR A 14 -13.38 -17.91 18.25
CA TYR A 14 -12.47 -17.86 17.11
C TYR A 14 -12.93 -18.68 15.90
N THR A 15 -13.77 -19.70 16.06
CA THR A 15 -14.18 -20.57 14.94
C THR A 15 -15.17 -19.89 13.99
N ASN A 16 -16.04 -19.00 14.50
CA ASN A 16 -16.95 -18.20 13.66
C ASN A 16 -16.28 -17.00 12.96
N ILE A 17 -15.13 -16.53 13.46
CA ILE A 17 -14.32 -15.46 12.85
C ILE A 17 -13.48 -15.98 11.67
N LEU A 18 -13.27 -17.31 11.60
CA LEU A 18 -12.41 -17.96 10.62
C LEU A 18 -13.13 -18.40 9.34
N LYS A 19 -14.46 -18.26 9.24
CA LYS A 19 -15.14 -18.38 7.93
C LYS A 19 -14.71 -17.20 7.05
N PRO A 20 -14.27 -17.41 5.80
CA PRO A 20 -13.88 -16.33 4.90
C PRO A 20 -15.12 -15.51 4.53
N ARG A 21 -15.46 -14.53 5.36
CA ARG A 21 -16.44 -13.50 5.07
C ARG A 21 -15.76 -12.33 4.38
N PHE A 22 -16.49 -11.67 3.48
CA PHE A 22 -16.12 -10.38 2.88
C PHE A 22 -16.20 -9.22 3.89
N GLU A 23 -15.93 -9.49 5.18
CA GLU A 23 -15.85 -8.47 6.21
C GLU A 23 -14.43 -7.94 6.26
N VAL A 24 -14.33 -6.65 5.94
CA VAL A 24 -13.10 -5.87 6.07
C VAL A 24 -12.86 -5.63 7.56
N VAL A 25 -11.98 -6.42 8.17
CA VAL A 25 -11.62 -6.24 9.58
C VAL A 25 -10.72 -5.02 9.71
N THR A 26 -11.31 -3.86 10.02
CA THR A 26 -10.53 -2.68 10.39
C THR A 26 -10.03 -2.84 11.83
N LEU A 27 -8.88 -3.49 12.02
CA LEU A 27 -8.21 -3.45 13.32
C LEU A 27 -7.69 -2.04 13.58
N GLN A 28 -8.40 -1.28 14.42
CA GLN A 28 -7.87 -0.04 14.98
C GLN A 28 -6.74 -0.39 15.93
N ASN A 29 -5.51 -0.51 15.41
CA ASN A 29 -4.34 -0.62 16.26
C ASN A 29 -4.08 0.73 16.94
N ARG A 30 -4.75 0.97 18.07
CA ARG A 30 -4.48 2.06 19.01
C ARG A 30 -3.30 1.67 19.89
N GLY A 31 -2.18 1.32 19.28
CA GLY A 31 -0.95 0.99 20.00
C GLY A 31 -0.51 2.19 20.85
N ALA A 32 -0.26 1.94 22.14
CA ALA A 32 0.10 2.91 23.18
C ALA A 32 1.45 3.64 22.97
N LYS A 33 2.09 3.53 21.80
CA LYS A 33 3.44 4.06 21.58
C LYS A 33 3.42 5.13 20.48
N LYS A 34 3.57 6.39 20.94
CA LYS A 34 3.65 7.67 20.20
C LYS A 34 2.30 8.23 19.72
N LEU A 35 1.47 8.67 20.68
CA LEU A 35 0.28 9.50 20.44
C LEU A 35 0.62 10.78 19.64
N ASN A 36 1.85 11.29 19.78
CA ASN A 36 2.38 12.37 18.97
C ASN A 36 3.56 11.87 18.12
N PRO A 37 3.61 12.14 16.81
CA PRO A 37 4.87 12.04 16.08
C PRO A 37 5.89 12.96 16.78
N PRO A 38 7.19 12.60 16.81
CA PRO A 38 8.21 13.51 17.33
C PRO A 38 8.08 14.86 16.62
N PRO A 39 8.28 15.99 17.33
CA PRO A 39 8.24 17.30 16.70
C PRO A 39 9.19 17.28 15.49
N LYS A 40 8.70 17.72 14.34
CA LYS A 40 9.56 17.86 13.15
C LYS A 40 10.64 18.88 13.53
N LYS A 41 11.90 18.46 13.57
CA LYS A 41 13.03 19.37 13.73
C LYS A 41 12.93 20.40 12.60
N ARG A 42 12.77 21.68 12.95
CA ARG A 42 12.85 22.75 11.96
C ARG A 42 14.34 22.91 11.62
N HIS A 43 14.62 23.20 10.36
CA HIS A 43 15.96 23.66 9.98
C HIS A 43 16.24 24.94 10.78
N PRO A 44 17.47 25.14 11.25
CA PRO A 44 17.82 26.39 11.90
C PRO A 44 17.60 27.56 10.92
N LEU A 45 17.28 28.74 11.46
CA LEU A 45 16.90 29.91 10.66
C LEU A 45 17.99 30.36 9.69
N TRP A 46 19.25 30.11 10.02
CA TRP A 46 20.42 30.42 9.19
C TRP A 46 20.67 29.41 8.06
N PHE A 47 20.01 28.24 8.08
CA PHE A 47 20.10 27.30 6.97
C PHE A 47 19.20 27.77 5.84
N LEU A 48 19.78 28.57 4.93
CA LEU A 48 19.14 28.95 3.69
C LEU A 48 18.77 27.69 2.92
N LYS A 49 17.47 27.47 2.72
CA LYS A 49 17.02 26.40 1.84
C LYS A 49 17.39 26.78 0.42
N GLN A 50 17.96 25.83 -0.31
CA GLN A 50 18.09 25.97 -1.75
C GLN A 50 16.68 25.98 -2.36
N GLU A 51 16.16 27.16 -2.67
CA GLU A 51 14.91 27.33 -3.40
C GLU A 51 15.19 27.04 -4.88
N ARG A 52 14.42 26.11 -5.46
CA ARG A 52 14.57 25.72 -6.86
C ARG A 52 13.39 26.31 -7.60
N VAL A 53 13.66 27.27 -8.49
CA VAL A 53 12.66 27.91 -9.34
C VAL A 53 12.65 27.16 -10.68
N LEU A 54 11.48 26.77 -11.15
CA LEU A 54 11.32 26.30 -12.52
C LEU A 54 11.51 27.51 -13.43
N SER A 55 12.61 27.57 -14.19
CA SER A 55 12.76 28.61 -15.21
C SER A 55 11.73 28.37 -16.31
N LYS A 56 11.09 29.46 -16.77
CA LYS A 56 10.31 29.42 -18.00
C LYS A 56 11.32 29.55 -19.14
N ASP A 57 11.79 28.42 -19.63
CA ASP A 57 12.64 28.41 -20.82
C ASP A 57 11.72 28.62 -22.03
N ASP A 58 11.96 29.67 -22.81
CA ASP A 58 11.19 29.98 -24.02
C ASP A 58 11.57 29.00 -25.16
N LEU A 59 11.13 27.75 -25.03
CA LEU A 59 11.39 26.68 -25.99
C LEU A 59 10.52 26.82 -27.24
N THR A 60 11.15 26.73 -28.42
CA THR A 60 10.43 26.59 -29.69
C THR A 60 9.74 25.22 -29.78
N LYS A 61 8.71 25.10 -30.63
CA LYS A 61 8.00 23.83 -30.84
C LYS A 61 8.95 22.73 -31.34
N GLU A 62 9.87 23.08 -32.24
CA GLU A 62 10.93 22.18 -32.74
C GLU A 62 11.80 21.66 -31.59
N ASN A 63 12.26 22.54 -30.70
CA ASN A 63 13.07 22.13 -29.55
C ASN A 63 12.27 21.23 -28.58
N THR A 64 10.98 21.49 -28.38
CA THR A 64 10.15 20.62 -27.52
C THR A 64 9.96 19.22 -28.09
N SER A 65 9.77 19.10 -29.42
CA SER A 65 9.65 17.81 -30.08
C SER A 65 10.98 17.05 -30.08
N PHE A 66 12.09 17.73 -30.35
CA PHE A 66 13.43 17.15 -30.24
C PHE A 66 13.71 16.61 -28.83
N ILE A 67 13.33 17.36 -27.78
CA ILE A 67 13.48 16.89 -26.40
C ILE A 67 12.65 15.64 -26.13
N GLN A 68 11.42 15.59 -26.64
CA GLN A 68 10.55 14.40 -26.50
C GLN A 68 11.19 13.19 -27.19
N GLU A 69 11.71 13.36 -28.41
CA GLU A 69 12.44 12.32 -29.15
C GLU A 69 13.71 11.85 -28.40
N VAL A 70 14.47 12.77 -27.79
CA VAL A 70 15.63 12.42 -26.94
C VAL A 70 15.20 11.64 -25.69
N ILE A 71 14.06 11.97 -25.10
CA ILE A 71 13.51 11.23 -23.97
C ILE A 71 13.07 9.83 -24.41
N GLU A 72 12.38 9.72 -25.54
CA GLU A 72 11.90 8.46 -26.10
C GLU A 72 13.04 7.55 -26.57
N SER A 73 14.08 8.09 -27.21
CA SER A 73 15.27 7.32 -27.58
C SER A 73 16.05 6.81 -26.35
N ARG A 74 16.08 7.59 -25.26
CA ARG A 74 16.82 7.23 -24.05
C ARG A 74 16.08 6.30 -23.10
N TYR A 75 14.77 6.47 -22.98
CA TYR A 75 13.93 5.79 -21.98
C TYR A 75 12.71 5.08 -22.57
N GLY A 76 12.53 5.14 -23.89
CA GLY A 76 11.47 4.43 -24.60
C GLY A 76 11.60 2.93 -24.40
N LYS A 77 10.51 2.22 -24.73
CA LYS A 77 10.50 0.76 -24.69
C LYS A 77 11.58 0.28 -25.65
N ALA A 78 12.57 -0.46 -25.14
CA ALA A 78 13.49 -1.18 -26.00
C ALA A 78 12.65 -2.07 -26.93
N ASP A 79 12.83 -1.91 -28.24
CA ASP A 79 12.22 -2.82 -29.21
C ASP A 79 12.67 -4.25 -28.88
N PRO A 80 11.75 -5.24 -28.81
CA PRO A 80 12.11 -6.64 -28.57
C PRO A 80 13.16 -7.17 -29.58
N GLN A 81 13.20 -6.58 -30.78
CA GLN A 81 14.13 -6.93 -31.86
C GLN A 81 15.49 -6.21 -31.78
N SER A 82 15.59 -5.10 -31.05
CA SER A 82 16.82 -4.29 -30.99
C SER A 82 17.93 -4.94 -30.17
N GLY A 83 17.65 -6.03 -29.43
CA GLY A 83 18.67 -6.74 -28.61
C GLY A 83 19.32 -5.88 -27.52
N SER A 84 18.94 -4.60 -27.42
CA SER A 84 19.32 -3.67 -26.39
C SER A 84 18.52 -3.99 -25.13
N TYR A 85 18.96 -5.00 -24.40
CA TYR A 85 18.80 -4.96 -22.95
C TYR A 85 19.29 -3.58 -22.53
N SER A 86 18.40 -2.75 -21.97
CA SER A 86 18.80 -1.50 -21.31
C SER A 86 20.09 -1.82 -20.53
N PRO A 87 21.25 -1.21 -20.84
CA PRO A 87 22.53 -1.74 -20.39
C PRO A 87 22.61 -1.55 -18.89
N LEU A 88 22.17 -2.59 -18.17
CA LEU A 88 22.17 -2.59 -16.73
C LEU A 88 23.64 -2.49 -16.32
N LYS A 89 23.96 -1.39 -15.64
CA LYS A 89 25.32 -1.18 -15.11
C LYS A 89 25.65 -2.19 -14.00
N VAL A 90 24.61 -2.81 -13.44
CA VAL A 90 24.67 -3.77 -12.34
C VAL A 90 24.58 -5.18 -12.92
N PRO A 91 25.42 -6.13 -12.46
CA PRO A 91 25.34 -7.52 -12.89
C PRO A 91 23.95 -8.12 -12.63
N PRO A 92 23.49 -9.05 -13.49
CA PRO A 92 22.20 -9.69 -13.32
C PRO A 92 22.13 -10.48 -12.02
N ILE A 93 21.06 -10.26 -11.27
CA ILE A 93 20.72 -11.05 -10.08
C ILE A 93 19.84 -12.19 -10.58
N GLU A 94 20.29 -13.43 -10.41
CA GLU A 94 19.46 -14.59 -10.73
C GLU A 94 18.26 -14.65 -9.76
N PRO A 95 17.02 -14.65 -10.27
CA PRO A 95 15.84 -14.76 -9.42
C PRO A 95 15.76 -16.18 -8.86
N SER A 96 15.68 -16.32 -7.53
CA SER A 96 15.40 -17.63 -6.94
C SER A 96 13.94 -18.01 -7.15
N THR A 97 13.68 -19.17 -7.75
CA THR A 97 12.32 -19.61 -8.11
C THR A 97 11.57 -20.25 -6.93
N GLU A 98 12.28 -20.70 -5.90
CA GLU A 98 11.69 -21.43 -4.79
C GLU A 98 11.04 -20.52 -3.75
N TRP A 99 9.72 -20.62 -3.60
CA TRP A 99 8.99 -19.92 -2.56
C TRP A 99 9.01 -20.68 -1.23
N SER A 100 9.31 -19.97 -0.14
CA SER A 100 9.13 -20.48 1.24
C SER A 100 8.07 -19.67 2.00
N PRO A 101 7.38 -20.26 3.00
CA PRO A 101 6.41 -19.53 3.83
C PRO A 101 7.00 -18.37 4.65
N GLN A 102 8.32 -18.36 4.85
CA GLN A 102 9.02 -17.29 5.55
C GLN A 102 9.49 -16.18 4.59
N SER A 103 9.51 -16.46 3.29
CA SER A 103 9.91 -15.54 2.23
C SER A 103 8.97 -14.35 2.20
N ARG A 104 9.53 -13.19 1.85
CA ARG A 104 8.79 -11.95 1.66
C ARG A 104 9.25 -11.32 0.36
N ARG A 105 8.40 -11.44 -0.66
CA ARG A 105 8.56 -10.76 -1.93
C ARG A 105 8.26 -9.27 -1.84
N THR A 106 8.51 -8.58 -2.96
CA THR A 106 8.24 -7.17 -3.13
C THR A 106 6.75 -6.85 -3.06
N GLY A 107 6.43 -5.56 -2.94
CA GLY A 107 5.09 -5.08 -3.23
C GLY A 107 5.08 -4.26 -4.52
N VAL A 108 3.93 -3.67 -4.80
CA VAL A 108 3.75 -2.76 -5.95
C VAL A 108 3.20 -1.43 -5.47
N ILE A 109 3.31 -0.41 -6.30
CA ILE A 109 2.65 0.87 -6.08
C ILE A 109 1.52 0.96 -7.09
N ALA A 110 0.34 1.35 -6.64
CA ALA A 110 -0.84 1.44 -7.50
C ALA A 110 -1.53 2.79 -7.31
N ARG A 111 -2.30 3.20 -8.31
CA ARG A 111 -3.17 4.37 -8.28
C ARG A 111 -4.59 3.92 -7.98
N LYS A 112 -5.21 4.54 -6.98
CA LYS A 112 -6.62 4.31 -6.66
C LYS A 112 -7.51 4.95 -7.74
N LEU A 113 -8.16 4.17 -8.59
CA LEU A 113 -9.02 4.71 -9.65
C LEU A 113 -10.41 5.08 -9.16
N GLY A 114 -10.99 4.30 -8.25
CA GLY A 114 -12.37 4.49 -7.83
C GLY A 114 -12.94 3.28 -7.12
N ILE A 115 -14.21 3.38 -6.76
CA ILE A 115 -14.98 2.31 -6.11
C ILE A 115 -16.03 1.82 -7.09
N TYR A 116 -16.18 0.50 -7.21
CA TYR A 116 -17.18 -0.13 -8.05
C TYR A 116 -17.86 -1.29 -7.32
N PRO A 117 -19.20 -1.41 -7.37
CA PRO A 117 -19.92 -2.55 -6.80
C PRO A 117 -19.75 -3.79 -7.69
N MET A 118 -19.53 -4.94 -7.07
CA MET A 118 -19.58 -6.26 -7.71
C MET A 118 -20.59 -7.14 -6.99
N TRP A 119 -21.01 -8.23 -7.62
CA TRP A 119 -21.94 -9.19 -7.05
C TRP A 119 -21.27 -10.55 -6.91
N THR A 120 -21.56 -11.23 -5.81
CA THR A 120 -21.19 -12.64 -5.67
C THR A 120 -22.17 -13.52 -6.42
N SER A 121 -21.79 -14.77 -6.69
CA SER A 121 -22.72 -15.80 -7.17
C SER A 121 -23.96 -15.96 -6.26
N ASP A 122 -23.81 -15.74 -4.94
CA ASP A 122 -24.95 -15.70 -3.99
C ASP A 122 -25.92 -14.50 -4.18
N GLY A 123 -25.68 -13.59 -5.11
CA GLY A 123 -26.47 -12.36 -5.28
C GLY A 123 -26.16 -11.24 -4.28
N LYS A 124 -25.16 -11.41 -3.39
CA LYS A 124 -24.75 -10.37 -2.43
C LYS A 124 -23.90 -9.30 -3.10
N LYS A 125 -24.25 -8.04 -2.85
CA LYS A 125 -23.47 -6.88 -3.28
C LYS A 125 -22.20 -6.71 -2.43
N VAL A 126 -21.06 -6.63 -3.10
CA VAL A 126 -19.75 -6.39 -2.51
C VAL A 126 -19.15 -5.11 -3.11
N LEU A 127 -18.74 -4.16 -2.26
CA LEU A 127 -18.06 -2.96 -2.73
C LEU A 127 -16.57 -3.22 -2.90
N THR A 128 -16.03 -2.81 -4.05
CA THR A 128 -14.62 -3.04 -4.39
C THR A 128 -13.95 -1.74 -4.81
N THR A 129 -12.64 -1.65 -4.60
CA THR A 129 -11.84 -0.51 -5.05
C THR A 129 -10.91 -0.96 -6.17
N LEU A 130 -10.88 -0.20 -7.27
CA LEU A 130 -10.00 -0.44 -8.41
C LEU A 130 -8.64 0.20 -8.16
N LEU A 131 -7.59 -0.60 -8.32
CA LEU A 131 -6.19 -0.20 -8.17
C LEU A 131 -5.45 -0.45 -9.47
N HIS A 132 -5.06 0.61 -10.17
CA HIS A 132 -4.24 0.51 -11.37
C HIS A 132 -2.77 0.42 -10.97
N VAL A 133 -2.11 -0.68 -11.31
CA VAL A 133 -0.66 -0.84 -11.16
C VAL A 133 0.00 0.00 -12.26
N CYS A 134 0.30 1.25 -11.92
CA CYS A 134 1.03 2.15 -12.81
C CYS A 134 2.42 1.59 -13.09
N ASP A 135 3.03 2.07 -14.17
CA ASP A 135 4.41 1.78 -14.57
C ASP A 135 5.37 1.71 -13.36
N ASN A 136 5.63 0.48 -12.91
CA ASN A 136 6.40 0.15 -11.72
C ASN A 136 7.70 -0.54 -12.12
N HIS A 137 8.82 -0.04 -11.61
CA HIS A 137 10.13 -0.61 -11.85
C HIS A 137 10.93 -0.71 -10.57
N VAL A 138 11.75 -1.76 -10.48
CA VAL A 138 12.78 -1.86 -9.44
C VAL A 138 13.88 -0.87 -9.75
N ILE A 139 14.23 0.00 -8.80
CA ILE A 139 15.28 1.02 -8.99
C ILE A 139 16.60 0.51 -8.43
N LYS A 140 16.57 -0.04 -7.21
CA LYS A 140 17.77 -0.43 -6.47
C LYS A 140 17.46 -1.55 -5.50
N TYR A 141 18.33 -2.53 -5.45
CA TYR A 141 18.37 -3.52 -4.37
C TYR A 141 19.51 -3.17 -3.40
N ILE A 142 19.25 -3.31 -2.10
CA ILE A 142 20.24 -3.16 -1.03
C ILE A 142 20.22 -4.45 -0.23
N SER A 143 21.38 -5.11 -0.15
CA SER A 143 21.54 -6.38 0.55
C SER A 143 21.23 -6.24 2.05
N PRO A 144 20.88 -7.33 2.76
CA PRO A 144 20.61 -7.29 4.20
C PRO A 144 21.79 -6.82 5.05
N GLU A 145 23.02 -6.94 4.54
CA GLU A 145 24.26 -6.56 5.22
C GLU A 145 24.53 -5.06 5.11
N GLU A 146 24.34 -4.52 3.91
CA GLU A 146 24.47 -3.08 3.63
C GLU A 146 23.30 -2.28 4.22
N TRP A 147 22.10 -2.88 4.28
CA TRP A 147 20.91 -2.19 4.73
C TRP A 147 20.96 -1.85 6.23
N LYS A 148 21.27 -0.58 6.53
CA LYS A 148 21.27 -0.03 7.90
C LYS A 148 19.98 0.78 8.14
N PRO A 149 19.03 0.31 8.97
CA PRO A 149 17.82 1.07 9.26
C PRO A 149 18.13 2.29 10.14
N LEU A 150 17.49 3.43 9.85
CA LEU A 150 17.63 4.68 10.62
C LEU A 150 17.24 4.51 12.10
N ILE A 151 16.27 3.64 12.36
CA ILE A 151 15.85 3.25 13.71
C ILE A 151 16.25 1.79 13.87
N GLN A 152 17.30 1.54 14.64
CA GLN A 152 17.71 0.19 14.98
C GLN A 152 16.75 -0.38 16.04
N PRO A 153 16.28 -1.63 15.89
CA PRO A 153 15.54 -2.29 16.96
C PRO A 153 16.43 -2.40 18.20
N SER A 154 15.85 -2.20 19.39
CA SER A 154 16.58 -2.42 20.63
C SER A 154 17.10 -3.87 20.67
N ALA A 155 18.37 -4.04 21.04
CA ALA A 155 19.07 -5.32 21.07
C ALA A 155 18.40 -6.42 21.95
N LYS A 156 17.39 -6.06 22.76
CA LYS A 156 16.68 -6.97 23.69
C LYS A 156 15.66 -7.90 23.03
N THR A 157 15.73 -8.15 21.73
CA THR A 157 14.77 -9.08 21.08
C THR A 157 15.30 -10.51 21.20
N ILE A 158 14.58 -11.36 21.93
CA ILE A 158 14.93 -12.75 22.26
C ILE A 158 15.00 -13.67 21.01
N ILE A 159 14.39 -13.27 19.90
CA ILE A 159 14.27 -14.08 18.68
C ILE A 159 15.25 -13.54 17.63
N PRO A 160 16.13 -14.39 17.03
CA PRO A 160 17.01 -13.97 15.95
C PRO A 160 16.17 -13.53 14.75
N TYR A 161 16.13 -12.22 14.50
CA TYR A 161 15.44 -11.66 13.35
C TYR A 161 16.33 -11.85 12.11
N LYS A 162 15.92 -12.74 11.19
CA LYS A 162 16.58 -12.85 9.86
C LYS A 162 16.60 -11.45 9.23
N LYS A 163 17.80 -10.92 8.99
CA LYS A 163 17.96 -9.60 8.35
C LYS A 163 17.33 -9.65 6.96
N LYS A 164 16.60 -8.59 6.62
CA LYS A 164 15.92 -8.44 5.33
C LYS A 164 16.64 -7.39 4.50
N GLY A 165 16.73 -7.64 3.21
CA GLY A 165 17.16 -6.65 2.24
C GLY A 165 16.10 -5.56 2.06
N CYS A 166 16.48 -4.52 1.35
CA CYS A 166 15.58 -3.42 1.00
C CYS A 166 15.57 -3.24 -0.51
N LEU A 167 14.38 -3.35 -1.09
CA LEU A 167 14.16 -3.12 -2.51
C LEU A 167 13.42 -1.81 -2.71
N LEU A 168 14.00 -0.95 -3.54
CA LEU A 168 13.48 0.36 -3.90
C LEU A 168 12.67 0.23 -5.19
N VAL A 169 11.36 0.52 -5.12
CA VAL A 169 10.45 0.45 -6.28
C VAL A 169 9.95 1.87 -6.58
N GLY A 170 10.01 2.26 -7.84
CA GLY A 170 9.46 3.51 -8.35
C GLY A 170 8.21 3.27 -9.17
N ALA A 171 7.29 4.23 -9.11
CA ALA A 171 6.02 4.19 -9.84
C ALA A 171 5.68 5.52 -10.49
N ASP A 172 4.97 5.43 -11.62
CA ASP A 172 4.41 6.57 -12.35
C ASP A 172 5.52 7.41 -13.00
N SER A 173 5.85 7.07 -14.25
CA SER A 173 6.87 7.78 -15.04
C SER A 173 6.48 9.23 -15.28
N VAL A 174 7.45 10.13 -15.08
CA VAL A 174 7.26 11.57 -15.25
C VAL A 174 8.48 12.16 -15.95
N ASP A 175 8.27 13.19 -16.75
CA ASP A 175 9.30 13.90 -17.50
C ASP A 175 10.53 14.23 -16.64
N PRO A 176 11.76 13.87 -17.07
CA PRO A 176 12.97 14.11 -16.31
C PRO A 176 13.25 15.60 -16.06
N GLN A 177 12.73 16.49 -16.90
CA GLN A 177 12.87 17.94 -16.76
C GLN A 177 12.23 18.51 -15.49
N ARG A 178 11.18 17.85 -14.98
CA ARG A 178 10.48 18.29 -13.76
C ARG A 178 11.25 17.97 -12.49
N PHE A 179 12.29 17.15 -12.59
CA PHE A 179 13.08 16.71 -11.46
C PHE A 179 14.50 17.23 -11.52
N THR A 180 15.14 17.20 -10.36
CA THR A 180 16.53 17.64 -10.27
C THR A 180 17.49 16.55 -10.70
N LYS A 181 18.64 16.96 -11.24
CA LYS A 181 19.72 16.06 -11.67
C LYS A 181 20.06 14.98 -10.64
N GLN A 182 20.10 15.32 -9.35
CA GLN A 182 20.35 14.38 -8.25
C GLN A 182 19.28 13.28 -8.14
N TYR A 183 18.01 13.65 -8.35
CA TYR A 183 16.89 12.71 -8.30
C TYR A 183 16.90 11.81 -9.53
N CYS A 184 17.10 12.38 -10.72
CA CYS A 184 17.29 11.62 -11.95
C CYS A 184 18.48 10.65 -11.86
N GLY A 185 19.56 11.07 -11.18
CA GLY A 185 20.75 10.25 -10.90
C GLY A 185 20.44 8.89 -10.28
N LEU A 186 19.41 8.80 -9.42
CA LEU A 186 18.99 7.55 -8.76
C LEU A 186 18.53 6.46 -9.73
N PHE A 187 18.06 6.84 -10.92
CA PHE A 187 17.47 5.92 -11.89
C PHE A 187 18.46 5.52 -12.99
N THR A 188 19.62 6.20 -13.06
CA THR A 188 20.64 5.98 -14.09
C THR A 188 21.18 4.54 -14.09
N ASP A 189 21.34 3.94 -12.92
CA ASP A 189 21.86 2.58 -12.76
C ASP A 189 20.86 1.52 -13.22
N ALA A 190 19.57 1.81 -13.06
CA ALA A 190 18.47 0.96 -13.51
C ALA A 190 18.06 1.22 -14.96
N GLY A 191 18.52 2.31 -15.58
CA GLY A 191 18.17 2.69 -16.95
C GLY A 191 16.68 3.03 -17.14
N VAL A 192 15.98 3.47 -16.10
CA VAL A 192 14.54 3.77 -16.15
C VAL A 192 14.24 5.27 -16.08
N MET A 193 13.09 5.68 -16.61
CA MET A 193 12.60 7.05 -16.48
C MET A 193 12.36 7.41 -15.00
N PRO A 194 12.61 8.66 -14.57
CA PRO A 194 12.32 9.07 -13.21
C PRO A 194 10.84 8.92 -12.86
N LYS A 195 10.60 8.41 -11.67
CA LYS A 195 9.27 8.04 -11.19
C LYS A 195 8.75 9.07 -10.17
N ARG A 196 7.43 9.30 -10.13
CA ARG A 196 6.79 10.27 -9.21
C ARG A 196 6.86 9.84 -7.75
N LEU A 197 6.70 8.55 -7.48
CA LEU A 197 6.76 8.00 -6.13
C LEU A 197 7.77 6.87 -6.05
N ILE A 198 8.57 6.90 -5.00
CA ILE A 198 9.48 5.81 -4.65
C ILE A 198 9.07 5.24 -3.29
N CYS A 199 9.00 3.91 -3.20
CA CYS A 199 8.78 3.21 -1.94
C CYS A 199 9.86 2.15 -1.70
N ARG A 200 10.06 1.82 -0.42
CA ARG A 200 10.94 0.75 0.01
C ARG A 200 10.13 -0.44 0.48
N PHE A 201 10.43 -1.61 -0.07
CA PHE A 201 9.91 -2.88 0.38
C PHE A 201 11.00 -3.66 1.09
N MET A 202 10.67 -4.20 2.27
CA MET A 202 11.59 -5.09 2.98
C MET A 202 11.40 -6.49 2.43
N VAL A 203 12.43 -7.01 1.78
CA VAL A 203 12.41 -8.31 1.08
C VAL A 203 13.37 -9.29 1.72
N THR A 204 13.08 -10.57 1.62
CA THR A 204 14.06 -11.61 1.96
C THR A 204 15.09 -11.75 0.82
N PRO A 205 16.31 -12.28 1.09
CA PRO A 205 17.39 -12.32 0.09
C PRO A 205 17.07 -13.14 -1.16
N ASP A 206 16.32 -14.23 -0.98
CA ASP A 206 15.73 -15.07 -2.03
C ASP A 206 14.80 -14.28 -2.98
N ALA A 207 14.14 -13.24 -2.47
CA ALA A 207 13.23 -12.40 -3.25
C ALA A 207 13.90 -11.15 -3.85
N ALA A 208 15.22 -11.16 -4.02
CA ALA A 208 15.94 -10.09 -4.69
C ALA A 208 15.54 -10.03 -6.17
N LEU A 209 15.31 -8.82 -6.67
CA LEU A 209 15.06 -8.56 -8.09
C LEU A 209 16.11 -7.62 -8.63
N GLN A 210 16.43 -7.79 -9.90
CA GLN A 210 17.35 -6.94 -10.63
C GLN A 210 16.79 -5.50 -10.73
N PRO A 211 17.64 -4.47 -10.62
CA PRO A 211 17.27 -3.11 -11.03
C PRO A 211 16.78 -3.09 -12.49
N GLY A 212 15.76 -2.29 -12.78
CA GLY A 212 15.13 -2.19 -14.10
C GLY A 212 14.01 -3.20 -14.35
N THR A 213 13.80 -4.21 -13.50
CA THR A 213 12.71 -5.19 -13.69
C THR A 213 11.33 -4.51 -13.57
N PRO A 214 10.42 -4.68 -14.55
CA PRO A 214 9.05 -4.16 -14.47
C PRO A 214 8.17 -5.02 -13.55
N LEU A 215 7.23 -4.39 -12.85
CA LEU A 215 6.27 -5.06 -11.96
C LEU A 215 4.83 -4.80 -12.42
N ASN A 216 4.16 -5.87 -12.87
CA ASN A 216 2.79 -5.80 -13.42
C ASN A 216 1.73 -6.23 -12.39
N ALA A 217 0.44 -6.10 -12.74
CA ALA A 217 -0.66 -6.57 -11.91
C ALA A 217 -0.62 -8.09 -11.67
N ALA A 218 -0.06 -8.85 -12.63
CA ALA A 218 0.17 -10.29 -12.55
C ALA A 218 1.07 -10.71 -11.38
N HIS A 219 1.77 -9.77 -10.72
CA HIS A 219 2.49 -10.05 -9.48
C HIS A 219 1.56 -10.64 -8.40
N TYR A 220 0.28 -10.29 -8.40
CA TYR A 220 -0.71 -10.85 -7.48
C TYR A 220 -1.67 -11.77 -8.20
N ARG A 221 -2.16 -12.77 -7.49
CA ARG A 221 -3.23 -13.65 -7.96
C ARG A 221 -4.55 -13.27 -7.31
N VAL A 222 -5.63 -13.67 -7.95
CA VAL A 222 -6.94 -13.65 -7.31
C VAL A 222 -6.92 -14.53 -6.06
N GLY A 223 -7.58 -14.08 -4.99
CA GLY A 223 -7.55 -14.78 -3.71
C GLY A 223 -6.48 -14.29 -2.74
N ASP A 224 -5.39 -13.70 -3.24
CA ASP A 224 -4.30 -13.19 -2.41
C ASP A 224 -4.80 -12.10 -1.46
N VAL A 225 -4.19 -12.05 -0.27
CA VAL A 225 -4.52 -11.08 0.77
C VAL A 225 -3.38 -10.08 0.93
N VAL A 226 -3.69 -8.81 0.72
CA VAL A 226 -2.73 -7.70 0.70
C VAL A 226 -2.96 -6.69 1.82
N ASP A 227 -1.90 -6.00 2.21
CA ASP A 227 -1.94 -4.82 3.06
C ASP A 227 -1.66 -3.58 2.19
N ILE A 228 -2.51 -2.56 2.32
CA ILE A 228 -2.47 -1.34 1.52
C ILE A 228 -2.14 -0.15 2.41
N ARG A 229 -1.11 0.61 2.05
CA ARG A 229 -0.66 1.80 2.76
C ARG A 229 -0.76 3.02 1.86
N ALA A 230 -1.48 4.03 2.31
CA ALA A 230 -1.58 5.31 1.60
C ALA A 230 -1.70 6.49 2.57
N LYS A 231 -1.59 7.71 2.06
CA LYS A 231 -1.97 8.91 2.80
C LYS A 231 -3.49 9.02 2.83
N THR A 232 -4.07 9.24 4.00
CA THR A 232 -5.49 9.55 4.13
C THR A 232 -5.80 10.94 3.55
N MET A 233 -7.01 11.12 3.01
CA MET A 233 -7.58 12.40 2.59
C MET A 233 -7.30 13.50 3.63
N ASP A 234 -6.90 14.68 3.16
CA ASP A 234 -6.64 15.83 4.02
C ASP A 234 -7.97 16.49 4.41
N ARG A 235 -8.13 16.80 5.71
CA ARG A 235 -9.31 17.51 6.23
C ARG A 235 -8.93 18.80 6.94
N GLY A 236 -7.66 19.21 6.91
CA GLY A 236 -7.19 20.42 7.56
C GLY A 236 -7.38 20.42 9.08
N PHE A 237 -7.50 21.61 9.67
CA PHE A 237 -7.73 21.77 11.11
C PHE A 237 -9.18 21.43 11.47
N GLN A 238 -9.38 20.40 12.30
CA GLN A 238 -10.70 19.92 12.68
C GLN A 238 -10.95 20.04 14.18
N GLY A 239 -12.20 20.36 14.53
CA GLY A 239 -12.69 20.37 15.91
C GLY A 239 -12.76 18.96 16.52
N VAL A 240 -12.92 18.89 17.85
CA VAL A 240 -12.89 17.62 18.60
C VAL A 240 -14.00 16.63 18.23
N MET A 241 -15.19 17.12 17.86
CA MET A 241 -16.29 16.25 17.43
C MET A 241 -15.94 15.50 16.15
N LYS A 242 -15.46 16.20 15.10
CA LYS A 242 -15.12 15.55 13.83
C LYS A 242 -13.82 14.74 13.92
N ARG A 243 -12.83 15.24 14.66
CA ARG A 243 -11.49 14.62 14.76
C ARG A 243 -11.49 13.37 15.65
N TRP A 244 -12.23 13.39 16.76
CA TRP A 244 -12.18 12.37 17.81
C TRP A 244 -13.51 11.72 18.13
N GLY A 245 -14.62 12.16 17.53
CA GLY A 245 -15.95 11.62 17.79
C GLY A 245 -16.53 12.06 19.14
N PHE A 246 -16.15 13.23 19.67
CA PHE A 246 -16.75 13.76 20.90
C PHE A 246 -18.24 14.09 20.66
N HIS A 247 -19.10 13.81 21.64
CA HIS A 247 -20.54 14.05 21.54
C HIS A 247 -20.92 15.54 21.56
N GLY A 248 -20.09 16.40 22.17
CA GLY A 248 -20.41 17.82 22.37
C GLY A 248 -21.34 18.02 23.56
N MET A 249 -21.97 19.21 23.64
CA MET A 249 -22.99 19.57 24.64
C MET A 249 -24.37 19.65 23.97
N PRO A 250 -25.47 19.52 24.73
CA PRO A 250 -26.82 19.59 24.15
C PRO A 250 -27.07 20.95 23.46
N ALA A 251 -28.04 20.95 22.54
CA ALA A 251 -28.44 22.16 21.81
C ALA A 251 -29.35 23.08 22.64
N THR A 252 -30.21 22.50 23.48
CA THR A 252 -31.23 23.20 24.29
C THR A 252 -30.88 23.21 25.79
N HIS A 253 -31.80 23.69 26.64
CA HIS A 253 -31.68 23.74 28.11
C HIS A 253 -30.55 24.64 28.63
N GLY A 254 -30.44 25.86 28.09
CA GLY A 254 -29.57 26.91 28.63
C GLY A 254 -28.08 26.81 28.25
N VAL A 255 -27.69 25.85 27.41
CA VAL A 255 -26.31 25.73 26.92
C VAL A 255 -25.94 26.93 26.05
N THR A 256 -25.00 27.74 26.54
CA THR A 256 -24.57 28.96 25.85
C THR A 256 -23.16 28.82 25.28
N LYS A 257 -23.00 28.89 23.95
CA LYS A 257 -21.70 28.93 23.21
C LYS A 257 -20.76 27.72 23.44
N THR A 258 -21.25 26.59 23.96
CA THR A 258 -20.41 25.42 24.28
C THR A 258 -20.74 24.14 23.51
N HIS A 259 -21.70 24.16 22.58
CA HIS A 259 -22.20 22.97 21.86
C HIS A 259 -21.11 22.06 21.27
N ARG A 260 -20.00 22.62 20.78
CA ARG A 260 -18.92 21.86 20.10
C ARG A 260 -17.57 21.88 20.82
N ARG A 261 -17.52 22.35 22.07
CA ARG A 261 -16.28 22.45 22.87
C ARG A 261 -15.86 21.08 23.40
N PRO A 262 -14.56 20.89 23.73
CA PRO A 262 -14.05 19.62 24.28
C PRO A 262 -14.54 19.28 25.69
N GLY A 263 -15.09 20.25 26.43
CA GLY A 263 -15.36 20.07 27.85
C GLY A 263 -14.07 20.12 28.68
N ASN A 264 -14.04 19.39 29.79
CA ASN A 264 -12.89 19.34 30.68
C ASN A 264 -11.68 18.64 30.03
N ILE A 265 -10.51 19.25 30.13
CA ILE A 265 -9.22 18.74 29.61
C ILE A 265 -8.20 18.44 30.72
N GLY A 266 -8.48 18.89 31.95
CA GLY A 266 -7.57 18.81 33.09
C GLY A 266 -7.72 17.49 33.85
N SER A 267 -6.62 17.05 34.47
CA SER A 267 -6.59 15.82 35.28
C SER A 267 -6.97 16.04 36.76
N GLY A 268 -7.07 17.31 37.21
CA GLY A 268 -7.33 17.68 38.61
C GLY A 268 -6.18 17.33 39.59
N GLY A 269 -6.22 17.91 40.79
CA GLY A 269 -5.39 17.53 41.93
C GLY A 269 -3.87 17.69 41.73
N THR A 270 -3.10 16.70 42.17
CA THR A 270 -1.62 16.69 42.19
C THR A 270 -0.98 16.74 40.81
N LYS A 271 -1.71 16.45 39.73
CA LYS A 271 -1.24 16.56 38.35
C LYS A 271 -1.90 17.75 37.66
N ALA A 272 -1.49 18.95 38.08
CA ALA A 272 -1.93 20.24 37.54
C ALA A 272 -1.37 20.54 36.11
N ARG A 273 -1.47 19.57 35.20
CA ARG A 273 -1.06 19.71 33.79
C ARG A 273 -1.94 18.87 32.87
N VAL A 274 -1.94 19.21 31.59
CA VAL A 274 -2.58 18.38 30.56
C VAL A 274 -1.68 17.18 30.24
N MET A 275 -2.26 15.98 30.26
CA MET A 275 -1.52 14.76 29.97
C MET A 275 -1.05 14.73 28.50
N PRO A 276 0.19 14.29 28.21
CA PRO A 276 0.66 14.15 26.84
C PRO A 276 -0.22 13.16 26.05
N GLY A 277 -0.70 13.60 24.89
CA GLY A 277 -1.60 12.79 24.05
C GLY A 277 -3.09 12.97 24.34
N THR A 278 -3.47 13.92 25.20
CA THR A 278 -4.88 14.35 25.35
C THR A 278 -5.47 14.75 23.99
N LYS A 279 -6.69 14.27 23.72
CA LYS A 279 -7.41 14.50 22.47
C LYS A 279 -7.90 15.95 22.39
N LEU A 280 -7.28 16.73 21.51
CA LEU A 280 -7.55 18.16 21.30
C LEU A 280 -7.85 18.47 19.81
N PRO A 281 -8.44 19.63 19.48
CA PRO A 281 -8.63 20.01 18.07
C PRO A 281 -7.28 20.13 17.35
N GLY A 282 -7.29 19.99 16.02
CA GLY A 282 -6.07 20.06 15.24
C GLY A 282 -6.16 19.38 13.88
N HIS A 283 -5.02 19.31 13.19
CA HIS A 283 -4.96 18.73 11.85
C HIS A 283 -5.42 17.27 11.82
N MET A 284 -6.39 16.97 10.96
CA MET A 284 -6.96 15.65 10.70
C MET A 284 -6.66 15.24 9.25
N GLY A 285 -6.29 13.98 9.04
CA GLY A 285 -5.93 13.49 7.69
C GLY A 285 -4.47 13.72 7.33
N ASN A 286 -4.15 13.56 6.04
CA ASN A 286 -2.80 13.70 5.46
C ASN A 286 -1.70 12.91 6.19
N ARG A 287 -2.04 11.71 6.67
CA ARG A 287 -1.12 10.79 7.36
C ARG A 287 -1.15 9.43 6.71
N TYR A 288 -0.02 8.74 6.72
CA TYR A 288 0.03 7.36 6.25
C TYR A 288 -0.77 6.45 7.19
N ARG A 289 -1.70 5.71 6.62
CA ARG A 289 -2.42 4.61 7.28
C ARG A 289 -2.28 3.36 6.45
N THR A 290 -2.21 2.23 7.15
CA THR A 290 -2.18 0.90 6.52
C THR A 290 -3.49 0.21 6.82
N PHE A 291 -4.18 -0.17 5.76
CA PHE A 291 -5.33 -1.04 5.75
C PHE A 291 -4.84 -2.47 5.54
N ARG A 292 -5.27 -3.42 6.38
CA ARG A 292 -4.68 -4.76 6.40
C ARG A 292 -5.70 -5.83 6.05
N GLY A 293 -5.22 -6.92 5.46
CA GLY A 293 -6.04 -8.12 5.24
C GLY A 293 -7.05 -7.98 4.11
N VAL A 294 -6.72 -7.25 3.05
CA VAL A 294 -7.66 -6.97 1.96
C VAL A 294 -7.53 -8.03 0.87
N LYS A 295 -8.63 -8.69 0.49
CA LYS A 295 -8.63 -9.78 -0.51
C LYS A 295 -8.70 -9.21 -1.93
N ILE A 296 -7.94 -9.78 -2.87
CA ILE A 296 -8.05 -9.50 -4.31
C ILE A 296 -9.15 -10.38 -4.91
N LEU A 297 -10.07 -9.77 -5.65
CA LEU A 297 -11.28 -10.42 -6.18
C LEU A 297 -11.28 -10.59 -7.69
N ARG A 298 -10.57 -9.70 -8.40
CA ARG A 298 -10.39 -9.76 -9.84
C ARG A 298 -9.07 -9.10 -10.21
N VAL A 299 -8.39 -9.66 -11.21
CA VAL A 299 -7.18 -9.11 -11.81
C VAL A 299 -7.43 -8.94 -13.31
N ASP A 300 -7.18 -7.75 -13.83
CA ASP A 300 -7.16 -7.45 -15.27
C ASP A 300 -5.71 -7.25 -15.70
N HIS A 301 -5.22 -8.16 -16.52
CA HIS A 301 -3.84 -8.19 -16.99
C HIS A 301 -3.60 -7.21 -18.13
N LYS A 302 -4.62 -6.96 -18.97
CA LYS A 302 -4.53 -6.04 -20.11
C LYS A 302 -4.36 -4.59 -19.65
N HIS A 303 -5.14 -4.17 -18.66
CA HIS A 303 -5.10 -2.80 -18.13
C HIS A 303 -4.25 -2.67 -16.85
N ASN A 304 -3.67 -3.77 -16.36
CA ASN A 304 -2.95 -3.82 -15.09
C ASN A 304 -3.79 -3.31 -13.89
N VAL A 305 -5.07 -3.67 -13.82
CA VAL A 305 -5.98 -3.22 -12.77
C VAL A 305 -6.34 -4.36 -11.81
N LEU A 306 -6.36 -4.07 -10.52
CA LEU A 306 -6.71 -5.00 -9.46
C LEU A 306 -7.99 -4.53 -8.76
N TRP A 307 -8.95 -5.42 -8.60
CA TRP A 307 -10.16 -5.18 -7.82
C TRP A 307 -9.96 -5.77 -6.44
N VAL A 308 -9.94 -4.88 -5.47
CA VAL A 308 -9.68 -5.23 -4.08
C VAL A 308 -10.95 -5.06 -3.26
N LEU A 309 -11.18 -5.98 -2.33
CA LEU A 309 -12.33 -5.96 -1.44
C LEU A 309 -12.38 -4.69 -0.58
N GLY A 310 -13.54 -4.05 -0.55
CA GLY A 310 -13.85 -2.94 0.35
C GLY A 310 -13.75 -1.55 -0.28
N GLN A 311 -14.52 -0.62 0.28
CA GLN A 311 -14.60 0.78 -0.15
C GLN A 311 -13.58 1.69 0.56
N ALA A 312 -13.11 1.29 1.74
CA ALA A 312 -12.47 2.16 2.71
C ALA A 312 -10.94 2.32 2.53
N LEU A 313 -10.42 2.16 1.31
CA LEU A 313 -8.98 2.33 1.08
C LEU A 313 -8.56 3.78 1.34
N PRO A 314 -7.45 4.01 2.09
CA PRO A 314 -6.99 5.34 2.42
C PRO A 314 -6.59 6.11 1.16
N GLY A 315 -6.91 7.40 1.14
CA GLY A 315 -6.54 8.31 0.05
C GLY A 315 -7.71 8.67 -0.85
N GLU A 316 -7.54 9.79 -1.54
CA GLU A 316 -8.45 10.29 -2.56
C GLU A 316 -8.38 9.44 -3.83
N THR A 317 -9.36 9.61 -4.71
CA THR A 317 -9.29 9.09 -6.07
C THR A 317 -8.06 9.66 -6.78
N ASN A 318 -7.39 8.85 -7.59
CA ASN A 318 -6.11 9.11 -8.26
C ASN A 318 -4.88 9.24 -7.35
N SER A 319 -5.00 9.03 -6.04
CA SER A 319 -3.85 8.98 -5.15
C SER A 319 -3.05 7.69 -5.34
N LEU A 320 -1.72 7.79 -5.20
CA LEU A 320 -0.82 6.65 -5.19
C LEU A 320 -0.81 5.98 -3.82
N LEU A 321 -0.83 4.66 -3.83
CA LEU A 321 -0.80 3.80 -2.66
C LEU A 321 0.22 2.68 -2.85
N VAL A 322 0.65 2.15 -1.72
CA VAL A 322 1.66 1.09 -1.65
C VAL A 322 0.94 -0.18 -1.23
N MET A 323 1.05 -1.23 -2.01
CA MET A 323 0.41 -2.52 -1.77
C MET A 323 1.49 -3.61 -1.64
N TYR A 324 1.33 -4.51 -0.69
CA TYR A 324 2.24 -5.64 -0.46
C TYR A 324 1.49 -6.79 0.21
N ASP A 325 2.05 -8.00 0.16
CA ASP A 325 1.46 -9.17 0.81
C ASP A 325 1.20 -8.93 2.32
N THR A 326 0.10 -9.49 2.83
CA THR A 326 -0.31 -9.22 4.20
C THR A 326 0.70 -9.69 5.25
N LEU A 327 0.83 -8.89 6.30
CA LEU A 327 1.61 -9.25 7.49
C LEU A 327 0.76 -9.93 8.57
N LEU A 328 -0.54 -10.12 8.32
CA LEU A 328 -1.43 -10.81 9.26
C LEU A 328 -1.13 -12.31 9.31
N HIS A 329 -0.74 -12.80 10.47
CA HIS A 329 -0.30 -14.20 10.67
C HIS A 329 -1.33 -15.25 10.21
N GLY A 330 -2.64 -14.97 10.37
CA GLY A 330 -3.72 -15.88 10.00
C GLY A 330 -4.18 -15.79 8.54
N ARG A 331 -3.70 -14.81 7.76
CA ARG A 331 -4.06 -14.65 6.33
C ARG A 331 -2.85 -14.79 5.40
N ARG A 332 -1.71 -15.20 5.94
CA ARG A 332 -0.51 -15.50 5.18
C ARG A 332 -0.60 -16.88 4.57
N ILE A 333 -0.15 -16.99 3.33
CA ILE A 333 0.01 -18.27 2.62
C ILE A 333 1.06 -19.09 3.38
N ARG A 334 0.73 -20.35 3.70
CA ARG A 334 1.63 -21.29 4.39
C ARG A 334 1.87 -22.57 3.60
N GLU A 335 0.91 -22.94 2.77
CA GLU A 335 0.96 -24.15 1.97
C GLU A 335 1.79 -23.92 0.72
N LYS A 336 2.76 -24.82 0.47
CA LYS A 336 3.62 -24.75 -0.72
C LYS A 336 2.83 -24.97 -2.02
N GLY A 337 1.76 -25.76 -1.97
CA GLY A 337 0.89 -26.00 -3.13
C GLY A 337 0.15 -24.76 -3.64
N ASN A 338 0.05 -23.71 -2.81
CA ASN A 338 -0.55 -22.43 -3.19
C ASN A 338 0.49 -21.29 -3.16
N ALA A 339 1.72 -21.56 -3.59
CA ALA A 339 2.78 -20.54 -3.64
C ALA A 339 2.42 -19.42 -4.62
N PRO A 340 2.54 -18.14 -4.23
CA PRO A 340 2.32 -17.02 -5.13
C PRO A 340 3.49 -16.86 -6.11
N PRO A 341 3.33 -16.11 -7.22
CA PRO A 341 4.41 -15.83 -8.16
C PRO A 341 5.62 -15.26 -7.42
N PHE A 342 6.76 -15.93 -7.52
CA PHE A 342 7.95 -15.63 -6.75
C PHE A 342 9.19 -15.66 -7.66
N PRO A 343 10.10 -14.66 -7.55
CA PRO A 343 10.03 -13.44 -6.72
C PRO A 343 9.02 -12.40 -7.24
N THR A 344 8.71 -12.45 -8.53
CA THR A 344 7.63 -11.72 -9.21
C THR A 344 7.07 -12.60 -10.33
N TYR A 345 5.98 -12.17 -10.98
CA TYR A 345 5.52 -12.80 -12.20
C TYR A 345 6.48 -12.50 -13.35
N VAL A 346 6.99 -13.54 -13.99
CA VAL A 346 7.78 -13.47 -15.23
C VAL A 346 6.85 -13.91 -16.36
N PRO A 347 6.71 -13.12 -17.45
CA PRO A 347 5.92 -13.54 -18.60
C PRO A 347 6.53 -14.82 -19.19
N GLY A 348 5.75 -15.89 -19.23
CA GLY A 348 6.10 -17.12 -19.96
C GLY A 348 5.71 -17.05 -21.43
N ASP A 349 5.88 -18.16 -22.14
CA ASP A 349 5.52 -18.28 -23.56
C ASP A 349 4.00 -18.27 -23.79
N GLU A 350 3.23 -18.70 -22.79
CA GLU A 350 1.76 -18.66 -22.84
C GLU A 350 1.21 -17.32 -22.34
N PRO A 351 0.32 -16.66 -23.11
CA PRO A 351 -0.31 -15.43 -22.67
C PRO A 351 -1.29 -15.70 -21.53
N LEU A 352 -1.28 -14.85 -20.51
CA LEU A 352 -2.28 -14.89 -19.45
C LEU A 352 -3.67 -14.57 -20.00
N PRO A 353 -4.73 -15.13 -19.40
CA PRO A 353 -6.08 -14.66 -19.69
C PRO A 353 -6.20 -13.16 -19.36
N ASP A 354 -6.98 -12.43 -20.16
CA ASP A 354 -7.15 -10.98 -19.99
C ASP A 354 -7.65 -10.61 -18.58
N VAL A 355 -8.62 -11.38 -18.08
CA VAL A 355 -9.27 -11.15 -16.78
C VAL A 355 -9.40 -12.46 -16.01
N VAL A 356 -8.95 -12.45 -14.75
CA VAL A 356 -9.12 -13.56 -13.80
C VAL A 356 -10.06 -13.13 -12.69
N TRP A 357 -11.05 -13.98 -12.37
CA TRP A 357 -12.09 -13.74 -11.37
C TRP A 357 -11.97 -14.68 -10.17
N ASP A 358 -12.43 -14.24 -9.00
CA ASP A 358 -12.59 -15.09 -7.81
C ASP A 358 -13.80 -16.00 -8.02
N GLU A 359 -13.70 -17.28 -7.65
CA GLU A 359 -14.77 -18.28 -7.87
C GLU A 359 -16.13 -17.85 -7.28
N LYS A 360 -16.09 -17.00 -6.25
CA LYS A 360 -17.28 -16.49 -5.55
C LYS A 360 -17.91 -15.28 -6.23
N MET A 361 -17.24 -14.67 -7.21
CA MET A 361 -17.70 -13.48 -7.90
C MET A 361 -18.44 -13.87 -9.17
N HIS A 362 -19.53 -13.16 -9.45
CA HIS A 362 -20.26 -13.32 -10.68
C HIS A 362 -19.59 -12.47 -11.79
N PRO A 363 -19.11 -13.09 -12.90
CA PRO A 363 -18.57 -12.35 -14.04
C PRO A 363 -19.63 -11.46 -14.67
N PHE A 364 -19.22 -10.38 -15.33
CA PHE A 364 -20.17 -9.43 -15.93
C PHE A 364 -20.86 -9.98 -17.19
N ASP A 365 -20.21 -10.91 -17.89
CA ASP A 365 -20.72 -11.50 -19.13
C ASP A 365 -21.53 -12.79 -18.87
N ALA A 366 -21.60 -13.23 -17.62
CA ALA A 366 -22.35 -14.42 -17.23
C ALA A 366 -23.87 -14.17 -17.29
N PRO A 367 -24.69 -15.21 -17.53
CA PRO A 367 -26.15 -15.07 -17.55
C PRO A 367 -26.68 -14.62 -16.19
N THR A 368 -27.88 -14.05 -16.18
CA THR A 368 -28.50 -13.53 -14.95
C THR A 368 -28.63 -14.63 -13.90
N ILE A 369 -28.34 -14.31 -12.64
CA ILE A 369 -28.41 -15.26 -11.52
C ILE A 369 -29.88 -15.59 -11.24
N GLU A 370 -30.23 -16.88 -11.34
CA GLU A 370 -31.54 -17.40 -10.99
C GLU A 370 -31.46 -18.18 -9.68
N PHE A 371 -32.40 -17.92 -8.77
CA PHE A 371 -32.52 -18.66 -7.51
C PHE A 371 -33.80 -19.51 -7.56
N GLU A 372 -33.64 -20.83 -7.50
CA GLU A 372 -34.78 -21.73 -7.32
C GLU A 372 -35.42 -21.43 -5.96
N VAL A 373 -36.67 -20.96 -5.97
CA VAL A 373 -37.45 -20.82 -4.74
C VAL A 373 -37.92 -22.22 -4.37
N PRO A 374 -37.52 -22.78 -3.22
CA PRO A 374 -38.04 -24.08 -2.80
C PRO A 374 -39.55 -23.97 -2.65
N ASP A 375 -40.28 -24.89 -3.27
CA ASP A 375 -41.74 -24.97 -3.17
C ASP A 375 -42.16 -24.91 -1.70
N LYS A 376 -42.98 -23.92 -1.35
CA LYS A 376 -43.56 -23.80 -0.01
C LYS A 376 -44.46 -25.02 0.24
N LYS A 377 -43.99 -25.96 1.07
CA LYS A 377 -44.84 -27.00 1.67
C LYS A 377 -45.63 -26.45 2.83
#